data_AF-A0A927D2W4-F1
#
_entry.id   AF-A0A927D2W4-F1
#
_cell.length_a   1.000
_cell.length_b   1.000
_cell.length_c   1.000
_cell.angle_alpha   90.00
_cell.angle_beta   90.00
_cell.angle_gamma   90.00
#
_symmetry.space_group_name_H-M   'P 1'
#
loop_
_entity.id
_entity.type
_entity.pdbx_description
1 polymer ?
#
loop_
_entity_poly.entity_id
_entity_poly.type
_entity_poly.pdbx_seq_one_letter_code
_entity_poly.pdbx_strand_id
1 'polypeptide(L)'
;MMFFTNPPRIPRVRQRLAMVRQMTSLMEREMLTLSDDLVYERENWINAYIDYGNSASFDGNRTTAYRGVALADGTLFWLVRHKDKKYGYHSTEDDPLAAVEEAELAWQRRKEIRGQWDQVEALARDLLLGRRTFRVGIEDAYASPLCTMGVEAFLKRLRLQNIREVSGRFAAILMTFDAQVGFVIHQAFLRHANEQTEQIGGLQSHV
;
A
#
# COMPACT_ATOMS: atom_id res chain seq x y z
N MET A 1 26.67 -11.52 -15.01
CA MET A 1 26.71 -10.04 -15.10
C MET A 1 25.67 -9.50 -14.12
N MET A 2 26.07 -9.15 -12.90
CA MET A 2 25.16 -8.58 -11.89
C MET A 2 25.07 -7.07 -12.14
N PHE A 3 23.90 -6.57 -12.49
CA PHE A 3 23.62 -5.14 -12.45
C PHE A 3 23.49 -4.74 -10.98
N PHE A 4 24.56 -4.17 -10.43
CA PHE A 4 24.47 -3.42 -9.18
C PHE A 4 23.68 -2.14 -9.47
N THR A 5 22.40 -2.13 -9.16
CA THR A 5 21.68 -0.89 -8.93
C THR A 5 22.37 -0.21 -7.75
N ASN A 6 23.10 0.89 -7.99
CA ASN A 6 23.64 1.71 -6.91
C ASN A 6 22.47 2.04 -5.96
N PRO A 7 22.55 1.68 -4.66
CA PRO A 7 21.57 2.21 -3.71
C PRO A 7 21.68 3.73 -3.75
N PRO A 8 20.57 4.49 -3.70
CA PRO A 8 20.70 5.93 -3.53
C PRO A 8 21.54 6.16 -2.29
N ARG A 9 22.57 6.99 -2.45
CA ARG A 9 23.52 7.36 -1.40
C ARG A 9 22.69 7.75 -0.18
N ILE A 10 22.67 6.90 0.86
CA ILE A 10 21.94 7.09 2.12
C ILE A 10 21.93 8.56 2.61
N PRO A 11 23.05 9.32 2.49
CA PRO A 11 23.06 10.76 2.81
C PRO A 11 22.03 11.61 2.05
N ARG A 12 21.78 11.36 0.76
CA ARG A 12 20.87 12.16 -0.07
C ARG A 12 19.41 11.97 0.30
N VAL A 13 19.03 10.74 0.66
CA VAL A 13 17.64 10.43 1.03
C VAL A 13 17.32 11.04 2.40
N ARG A 14 18.22 10.91 3.38
CA ARG A 14 18.12 11.59 4.67
C ARG A 14 18.06 13.11 4.53
N GLN A 15 18.93 13.68 3.69
CA GLN A 15 18.92 15.12 3.41
C GLN A 15 17.57 15.58 2.82
N ARG A 16 17.02 14.83 1.86
CA ARG A 16 15.70 15.14 1.28
C ARG A 16 14.60 15.19 2.34
N LEU A 17 14.60 14.23 3.28
CA LEU A 17 13.64 14.21 4.38
C LEU A 17 13.83 15.37 5.37
N ALA A 18 15.07 15.67 5.75
CA ALA A 18 15.36 16.80 6.64
C ALA A 18 14.93 18.14 6.01
N MET A 19 15.13 18.31 4.70
CA MET A 19 14.82 19.55 4.00
C MET A 19 13.32 19.89 3.93
N VAL A 20 12.43 18.91 4.12
CA VAL A 20 10.98 19.14 4.13
C VAL A 20 10.40 19.43 5.51
N ARG A 21 11.22 19.44 6.56
CA ARG A 21 10.74 19.80 7.90
C ARG A 21 10.38 21.28 7.96
N GLN A 22 9.14 21.57 8.32
CA GLN A 22 8.65 22.94 8.45
C GLN A 22 9.25 23.61 9.69
N MET A 23 9.25 24.95 9.70
CA MET A 23 9.69 25.77 10.85
C MET A 23 11.11 25.45 11.38
N THR A 24 12.01 25.01 10.50
CA THR A 24 13.44 24.78 10.79
C THR A 24 14.30 25.63 9.88
N SER A 25 15.36 26.21 10.43
CA SER A 25 16.40 26.91 9.69
C SER A 25 17.21 25.94 8.81
N LEU A 26 17.93 26.49 7.82
CA LEU A 26 18.80 25.68 6.96
C LEU A 26 19.87 24.92 7.75
N MET A 27 20.46 25.56 8.76
CA MET A 27 21.47 24.95 9.63
C MET A 27 20.89 23.79 10.44
N GLU A 28 19.67 23.93 10.97
CA GLU A 28 18.99 22.84 11.68
C GLU A 28 18.69 21.66 10.76
N ARG A 29 18.31 21.90 9.50
CA ARG A 29 18.09 20.83 8.51
C ARG A 29 19.37 20.07 8.16
N GLU A 30 20.50 20.76 8.08
CA GLU A 30 21.80 20.12 7.91
C GLU A 30 22.17 19.24 9.10
N MET A 31 21.94 19.73 10.33
CA MET A 31 22.14 18.93 11.55
C MET A 31 21.21 17.71 11.61
N LEU A 32 19.93 17.87 11.26
CA LEU A 32 18.94 16.79 11.22
C LEU A 32 19.31 15.66 10.26
N THR A 33 20.00 15.98 9.16
CA THR A 33 20.48 14.96 8.21
C THR A 33 21.38 13.92 8.91
N LEU A 34 22.08 14.32 9.97
CA LEU A 34 22.95 13.49 10.79
C LEU A 34 22.32 13.03 12.12
N SER A 35 21.09 13.48 12.44
CA SER A 35 20.39 13.17 13.69
C SER A 35 19.93 11.71 13.77
N ASP A 36 19.82 11.19 14.99
CA ASP A 36 19.21 9.88 15.28
C ASP A 36 17.68 9.90 15.18
N ASP A 37 17.07 11.08 15.00
CA ASP A 37 15.61 11.23 14.80
C ASP A 37 15.14 10.65 13.45
N LEU A 38 16.06 10.51 12.48
CA LEU A 38 15.79 9.90 11.18
C LEU A 38 16.07 8.40 11.24
N VAL A 39 15.03 7.64 11.55
CA VAL A 39 15.13 6.20 11.82
C VAL A 39 14.88 5.40 10.56
N TYR A 40 15.74 4.41 10.29
CA TYR A 40 15.53 3.45 9.22
C TYR A 40 14.45 2.45 9.62
N GLU A 41 13.43 2.30 8.77
CA GLU A 41 12.38 1.31 8.95
C GLU A 41 12.15 0.47 7.71
N ARG A 42 11.71 -0.76 7.96
CA ARG A 42 11.24 -1.68 6.93
C ARG A 42 9.87 -2.22 7.31
N GLU A 43 8.85 -1.80 6.57
CA GLU A 43 7.48 -2.21 6.82
C GLU A 43 6.71 -2.38 5.51
N ASN A 44 5.84 -3.41 5.41
CA ASN A 44 5.00 -3.68 4.22
C ASN A 44 5.78 -3.60 2.88
N TRP A 45 6.96 -4.21 2.84
CA TRP A 45 7.86 -4.24 1.68
C TRP A 45 8.54 -2.91 1.32
N ILE A 46 8.28 -1.84 2.07
CA ILE A 46 8.88 -0.52 1.90
C ILE A 46 10.09 -0.40 2.84
N ASN A 47 11.23 0.02 2.28
CA ASN A 47 12.42 0.42 3.04
C ASN A 47 12.49 1.95 3.02
N ALA A 48 12.52 2.59 4.18
CA ALA A 48 12.43 4.04 4.27
C ALA A 48 13.23 4.62 5.45
N TYR A 49 13.48 5.92 5.41
CA TYR A 49 13.77 6.69 6.62
C TYR A 49 12.50 7.41 7.07
N ILE A 50 12.24 7.41 8.37
CA ILE A 50 11.10 8.07 9.02
C ILE A 50 11.64 9.13 9.97
N ASP A 51 11.11 10.36 9.89
CA ASP A 51 11.41 11.44 10.83
C ASP A 51 10.36 11.44 11.93
N TYR A 52 10.72 10.84 13.08
CA TYR A 52 9.83 10.78 14.24
C TYR A 52 9.61 12.14 14.91
N GLY A 53 10.46 13.14 14.61
CA GLY A 53 10.30 14.51 15.06
C GLY A 53 9.46 15.39 14.12
N ASN A 54 9.17 14.93 12.91
CA ASN A 54 8.27 15.59 11.97
C ASN A 54 6.96 14.81 11.86
N SER A 55 6.06 15.08 12.81
CA SER A 55 4.82 14.33 13.00
C SER A 55 3.62 15.23 13.24
N ALA A 56 2.44 14.76 12.87
CA ALA A 56 1.16 15.32 13.29
C ALA A 56 0.31 14.25 13.97
N SER A 57 -0.27 14.58 15.13
CA SER A 57 -1.08 13.67 15.93
C SER A 57 -2.54 14.08 15.94
N PHE A 58 -3.42 13.08 15.89
CA PHE A 58 -4.87 13.21 15.77
C PHE A 58 -5.56 12.34 16.83
N ASP A 59 -6.84 12.63 17.08
CA ASP A 59 -7.71 11.86 17.99
C ASP A 59 -7.13 11.61 19.40
N GLY A 60 -6.51 12.64 19.98
CA GLY A 60 -5.86 12.51 21.29
C GLY A 60 -4.67 11.55 21.26
N ASN A 61 -3.82 11.65 20.24
CA ASN A 61 -2.62 10.83 20.01
C ASN A 61 -2.90 9.35 19.74
N ARG A 62 -4.11 9.00 19.28
CA ARG A 62 -4.40 7.63 18.83
C ARG A 62 -3.82 7.33 17.47
N THR A 63 -3.79 8.34 16.61
CA THR A 63 -3.26 8.29 15.25
C THR A 63 -2.17 9.34 15.11
N THR A 64 -1.03 8.96 14.55
CA THR A 64 0.07 9.88 14.27
C THR A 64 0.61 9.62 12.87
N ALA A 65 0.72 10.69 12.07
CA ALA A 65 1.37 10.68 10.78
C ALA A 65 2.82 11.17 10.94
N TYR A 66 3.79 10.36 10.54
CA TYR A 66 5.22 10.69 10.56
C TYR A 66 5.72 10.88 9.13
N ARG A 67 6.54 11.91 8.89
CA ARG A 67 7.08 12.12 7.54
C ARG A 67 8.14 11.07 7.23
N GLY A 68 8.06 10.47 6.06
CA GLY A 68 8.98 9.45 5.58
C GLY A 68 9.50 9.72 4.17
N VAL A 69 10.57 9.02 3.82
CA VAL A 69 11.13 9.01 2.48
C VAL A 69 11.53 7.59 2.08
N ALA A 70 11.05 7.13 0.93
CA ALA A 70 11.34 5.80 0.43
C ALA A 70 12.78 5.72 -0.10
N LEU A 71 13.49 4.65 0.25
CA LEU A 71 14.86 4.42 -0.23
C LEU A 71 14.92 4.03 -1.70
N ALA A 72 13.83 3.56 -2.31
CA ALA A 72 13.87 3.05 -3.67
C ALA A 72 14.06 4.17 -4.71
N ASP A 73 13.40 5.31 -4.48
CA ASP A 73 13.21 6.39 -5.46
C ASP A 73 13.25 7.80 -4.83
N GLY A 74 13.29 7.89 -3.50
CA GLY A 74 13.23 9.17 -2.78
C GLY A 74 11.82 9.75 -2.67
N THR A 75 10.76 8.97 -2.94
CA THR A 75 9.38 9.41 -2.79
C THR A 75 9.11 9.79 -1.34
N LEU A 76 8.56 10.98 -1.13
CA LEU A 76 8.13 11.43 0.20
C LEU A 76 6.73 10.92 0.48
N PHE A 77 6.47 10.54 1.72
CA PHE A 77 5.19 9.99 2.13
C PHE A 77 4.94 10.25 3.62
N TRP A 78 3.72 10.00 4.08
CA TRP A 78 3.34 9.95 5.48
C TRP A 78 3.18 8.49 5.92
N LEU A 79 3.92 8.09 6.96
CA LEU A 79 3.68 6.85 7.69
C LEU A 79 2.64 7.12 8.77
N VAL A 80 1.40 6.69 8.53
CA VAL A 80 0.29 6.85 9.46
C VAL A 80 0.21 5.63 10.37
N ARG A 81 0.47 5.82 11.67
CA ARG A 81 0.36 4.78 12.69
C ARG A 81 -0.86 5.01 13.56
N HIS A 82 -1.56 3.94 13.88
CA HIS A 82 -2.64 3.94 14.86
C HIS A 82 -2.27 3.00 16.01
N LYS A 83 -2.50 3.41 17.26
CA LYS A 83 -2.09 2.68 18.47
C LYS A 83 -2.56 1.21 18.52
N ASP A 84 -3.75 0.95 17.98
CA ASP A 84 -4.39 -0.36 17.98
C ASP A 84 -4.09 -1.18 16.70
N LYS A 85 -3.20 -0.71 15.82
CA LYS A 85 -2.84 -1.40 14.57
C LYS A 85 -1.36 -1.81 14.60
N LYS A 86 -1.10 -3.06 14.20
CA LYS A 86 0.27 -3.60 14.13
C LYS A 86 1.14 -2.91 13.07
N TYR A 87 0.53 -2.52 11.96
CA TYR A 87 1.21 -1.97 10.80
C TYR A 87 0.64 -0.58 10.49
N GLY A 88 1.52 0.35 10.12
CA GLY A 88 1.19 1.66 9.59
C GLY A 88 0.67 1.61 8.15
N TYR A 89 0.05 2.71 7.77
CA TYR A 89 -0.39 2.99 6.41
C TYR A 89 0.58 3.98 5.76
N HIS A 90 0.90 3.79 4.48
CA HIS A 90 1.82 4.65 3.74
C HIS A 90 1.01 5.48 2.75
N SER A 91 0.93 6.79 2.97
CA SER A 91 0.18 7.71 2.11
C SER A 91 1.14 8.66 1.39
N THR A 92 0.97 8.86 0.09
CA THR A 92 1.75 9.83 -0.69
C THR A 92 1.16 11.23 -0.67
N GLU A 93 0.10 11.46 0.10
CA GLU A 93 -0.48 12.79 0.28
C GLU A 93 0.56 13.80 0.78
N ASP A 94 0.37 15.06 0.40
CA ASP A 94 1.26 16.14 0.84
C ASP A 94 0.95 16.57 2.28
N ASP A 95 -0.33 16.56 2.64
CA ASP A 95 -0.86 16.99 3.93
C ASP A 95 -1.06 15.80 4.90
N PRO A 96 -0.68 15.92 6.19
CA PRO A 96 -0.81 14.82 7.14
C PRO A 96 -2.26 14.51 7.53
N LEU A 97 -3.20 15.47 7.48
CA LEU A 97 -4.61 15.19 7.74
C LEU A 97 -5.20 14.37 6.59
N ALA A 98 -4.94 14.77 5.34
CA ALA A 98 -5.36 13.99 4.16
C ALA A 98 -4.80 12.56 4.20
N ALA A 99 -3.55 12.38 4.60
CA ALA A 99 -2.94 11.07 4.78
C ALA A 99 -3.66 10.21 5.85
N VAL A 100 -4.09 10.83 6.94
CA VAL A 100 -4.86 10.15 8.01
C VAL A 100 -6.25 9.75 7.51
N GLU A 101 -6.95 10.65 6.83
CA GLU A 101 -8.27 10.37 6.24
C GLU A 101 -8.18 9.19 5.25
N GLU A 102 -7.16 9.17 4.39
CA GLU A 102 -6.91 8.05 3.48
C GLU A 102 -6.68 6.73 4.24
N ALA A 103 -5.85 6.76 5.28
CA ALA A 103 -5.54 5.59 6.10
C ALA A 103 -6.78 5.04 6.83
N GLU A 104 -7.63 5.92 7.36
CA GLU A 104 -8.87 5.55 8.05
C GLU A 104 -9.85 4.88 7.11
N LEU A 105 -10.07 5.44 5.93
CA LEU A 105 -10.91 4.85 4.88
C LEU A 105 -10.39 3.45 4.50
N ALA A 106 -9.08 3.31 4.29
CA ALA A 106 -8.47 2.02 4.00
C ALA A 106 -8.65 1.03 5.15
N TRP A 107 -8.46 1.43 6.41
CA TRP A 107 -8.67 0.56 7.56
C TRP A 107 -10.12 0.14 7.75
N GLN A 108 -11.07 1.03 7.51
CA GLN A 108 -12.50 0.72 7.54
C GLN A 108 -12.85 -0.32 6.47
N ARG A 109 -12.45 -0.09 5.21
CA ARG A 109 -12.67 -1.06 4.12
C ARG A 109 -11.99 -2.40 4.40
N ARG A 110 -10.78 -2.40 4.98
CA ARG A 110 -10.12 -3.65 5.43
C ARG A 110 -10.93 -4.36 6.51
N LYS A 111 -11.52 -3.63 7.46
CA LYS A 111 -12.34 -4.20 8.53
C LYS A 111 -13.60 -4.86 7.96
N GLU A 112 -14.27 -4.20 7.01
CA GLU A 112 -15.46 -4.73 6.33
C GLU A 112 -15.14 -6.03 5.60
N ILE A 113 -14.09 -6.04 4.76
CA ILE A 113 -13.67 -7.25 4.03
C ILE A 113 -13.22 -8.36 4.99
N ARG A 114 -12.49 -8.03 6.07
CA ARG A 114 -12.11 -9.02 7.10
C ARG A 114 -13.30 -9.59 7.85
N GLY A 115 -14.41 -8.85 7.97
CA GLY A 115 -15.65 -9.37 8.53
C GLY A 115 -16.25 -10.54 7.72
N GLN A 116 -15.80 -10.72 6.47
CA GLN A 116 -16.24 -11.77 5.56
C GLN A 116 -15.04 -12.59 5.04
N TRP A 117 -13.96 -12.67 5.81
CA TRP A 117 -12.70 -13.25 5.35
C TRP A 117 -12.83 -14.71 4.92
N ASP A 118 -13.66 -15.51 5.62
CA ASP A 118 -13.94 -16.90 5.24
C ASP A 118 -14.48 -17.01 3.80
N GLN A 119 -15.24 -16.02 3.33
CA GLN A 119 -15.73 -15.97 1.95
C GLN A 119 -14.60 -15.66 0.97
N VAL A 120 -13.66 -14.79 1.34
CA VAL A 120 -12.45 -14.50 0.54
C VAL A 120 -11.58 -15.75 0.42
N GLU A 121 -11.42 -16.50 1.51
CA GLU A 121 -10.68 -17.77 1.51
C GLU A 121 -11.38 -18.85 0.69
N ALA A 122 -12.70 -18.96 0.79
CA ALA A 122 -13.49 -19.87 -0.05
C ALA A 122 -13.35 -19.52 -1.54
N LEU A 123 -13.43 -18.22 -1.87
CA LEU A 123 -13.22 -17.72 -3.23
C LEU A 123 -11.81 -18.05 -3.75
N ALA A 124 -10.78 -17.82 -2.96
CA ALA A 124 -9.41 -18.18 -3.32
C ALA A 124 -9.25 -19.70 -3.53
N ARG A 125 -9.88 -20.53 -2.67
CA ARG A 125 -9.91 -21.98 -2.84
C ARG A 125 -10.62 -22.39 -4.13
N ASP A 126 -11.75 -21.78 -4.47
CA ASP A 126 -12.47 -22.06 -5.71
C ASP A 126 -11.65 -21.69 -6.95
N LEU A 127 -10.90 -20.58 -6.91
CA LEU A 127 -9.93 -20.20 -7.95
C LEU A 127 -8.79 -21.23 -8.07
N LEU A 128 -8.26 -21.71 -6.94
CA LEU A 128 -7.22 -22.75 -6.92
C LEU A 128 -7.71 -24.08 -7.48
N LEU A 129 -8.97 -24.43 -7.23
CA LEU A 129 -9.58 -25.67 -7.72
C LEU A 129 -10.18 -25.53 -9.12
N GLY A 130 -10.18 -24.33 -9.70
CA GLY A 130 -10.76 -24.05 -11.02
C GLY A 130 -12.29 -24.07 -11.05
N ARG A 131 -12.95 -24.01 -9.90
CA ARG A 131 -14.42 -23.92 -9.77
C ARG A 131 -14.95 -22.54 -10.12
N ARG A 132 -14.09 -21.52 -10.01
CA ARG A 132 -14.30 -20.16 -10.49
C ARG A 132 -13.12 -19.74 -11.35
N THR A 133 -13.37 -18.91 -12.35
CA THR A 133 -12.35 -18.40 -13.26
C THR A 133 -12.58 -16.93 -13.56
N PHE A 134 -11.65 -16.07 -13.14
CA PHE A 134 -11.57 -14.67 -13.57
C PHE A 134 -10.11 -14.19 -13.53
N ARG A 135 -9.86 -13.06 -14.19
CA ARG A 135 -8.56 -12.36 -14.19
C ARG A 135 -8.49 -11.38 -13.03
N VAL A 136 -7.32 -11.28 -12.42
CA VAL A 136 -6.99 -10.29 -11.39
C VAL A 136 -6.04 -9.28 -12.01
N GLY A 137 -6.48 -8.04 -12.14
CA GLY A 137 -5.70 -6.93 -12.70
C GLY A 137 -4.92 -6.18 -11.63
N ILE A 138 -3.76 -5.63 -12.02
CA ILE A 138 -3.68 -4.18 -12.17
C ILE A 138 -4.49 -3.32 -11.18
N GLU A 139 -5.56 -2.81 -11.76
CA GLU A 139 -6.55 -1.93 -11.16
C GLU A 139 -7.24 -2.53 -9.93
N ASP A 140 -7.39 -3.86 -9.83
CA ASP A 140 -7.98 -4.49 -8.64
C ASP A 140 -7.07 -4.31 -7.42
N ALA A 141 -5.76 -4.26 -7.63
CA ALA A 141 -4.79 -4.02 -6.55
C ALA A 141 -4.85 -2.57 -6.08
N TYR A 142 -4.93 -1.60 -7.00
CA TYR A 142 -5.07 -0.17 -6.66
C TYR A 142 -6.46 0.19 -6.11
N ALA A 143 -7.52 -0.52 -6.53
CA ALA A 143 -8.86 -0.37 -5.98
C ALA A 143 -9.04 -1.05 -4.61
N SER A 144 -8.13 -1.95 -4.24
CA SER A 144 -8.14 -2.62 -2.94
C SER A 144 -7.77 -1.64 -1.81
N PRO A 145 -8.15 -1.91 -0.55
CA PRO A 145 -7.80 -1.02 0.55
C PRO A 145 -6.33 -1.18 0.99
N LEU A 146 -5.42 -1.45 0.06
CA LEU A 146 -3.97 -1.49 0.29
C LEU A 146 -3.39 -0.10 -0.02
N CYS A 147 -2.25 0.23 0.59
CA CYS A 147 -1.56 1.46 0.21
C CYS A 147 -0.88 1.27 -1.15
N THR A 148 -0.97 2.27 -2.02
CA THR A 148 -0.36 2.28 -3.37
C THR A 148 1.12 1.92 -3.33
N MET A 149 1.88 2.51 -2.40
CA MET A 149 3.30 2.20 -2.22
C MET A 149 3.55 0.72 -1.87
N GLY A 150 2.68 0.13 -1.05
CA GLY A 150 2.77 -1.28 -0.68
C GLY A 150 2.48 -2.20 -1.86
N VAL A 151 1.49 -1.86 -2.69
CA VAL A 151 1.18 -2.59 -3.94
C VAL A 151 2.39 -2.56 -4.87
N GLU A 152 2.96 -1.40 -5.13
CA GLU A 152 4.13 -1.24 -6.00
C GLU A 152 5.36 -1.99 -5.50
N ALA A 153 5.63 -1.92 -4.18
CA ALA A 153 6.73 -2.64 -3.55
C ALA A 153 6.54 -4.17 -3.66
N PHE A 154 5.32 -4.66 -3.46
CA PHE A 154 4.96 -6.07 -3.63
C PHE A 154 5.18 -6.52 -5.08
N LEU A 155 4.65 -5.79 -6.07
CA LEU A 155 4.81 -6.09 -7.49
C LEU A 155 6.29 -6.08 -7.91
N LYS A 156 7.07 -5.10 -7.43
CA LYS A 156 8.51 -5.02 -7.67
C LYS A 156 9.24 -6.25 -7.16
N ARG A 157 8.94 -6.67 -5.93
CA ARG A 157 9.60 -7.81 -5.29
C ARG A 157 9.31 -9.12 -6.03
N LEU A 158 8.08 -9.30 -6.51
CA LEU A 158 7.69 -10.48 -7.29
C LEU A 158 8.01 -10.38 -8.78
N ARG A 159 8.63 -9.28 -9.23
CA ARG A 159 8.93 -9.00 -10.65
C ARG A 159 7.69 -8.97 -11.55
N LEU A 160 6.57 -8.47 -11.02
CA LEU A 160 5.29 -8.36 -11.70
C LEU A 160 4.97 -6.93 -12.19
N GLN A 161 5.93 -5.99 -12.13
CA GLN A 161 5.70 -4.56 -12.42
C GLN A 161 5.16 -4.28 -13.83
N ASN A 162 5.51 -5.11 -14.81
CA ASN A 162 5.07 -4.97 -16.21
C ASN A 162 3.88 -5.88 -16.54
N ILE A 163 3.31 -6.56 -15.54
CA ILE A 163 2.20 -7.50 -15.72
C ILE A 163 0.90 -6.78 -15.34
N ARG A 164 0.03 -6.58 -16.33
CA ARG A 164 -1.26 -5.90 -16.12
C ARG A 164 -2.30 -6.80 -15.45
N GLU A 165 -2.24 -8.10 -15.70
CA GLU A 165 -3.18 -9.07 -15.14
C GLU A 165 -2.55 -10.44 -14.92
N VAL A 166 -3.10 -11.16 -13.96
CA VAL A 166 -2.77 -12.57 -13.69
C VAL A 166 -4.04 -13.40 -13.64
N SER A 167 -3.90 -14.72 -13.76
CA SER A 167 -5.03 -15.62 -13.53
C SER A 167 -5.44 -15.59 -12.06
N GLY A 168 -6.74 -15.74 -11.77
CA GLY A 168 -7.23 -15.89 -10.41
C GLY A 168 -6.58 -17.05 -9.66
N ARG A 169 -6.26 -18.16 -10.36
CA ARG A 169 -5.50 -19.28 -9.78
C ARG A 169 -4.10 -18.84 -9.30
N PHE A 170 -3.38 -18.05 -10.08
CA PHE A 170 -2.07 -17.54 -9.67
C PHE A 170 -2.20 -16.54 -8.51
N ALA A 171 -3.19 -15.64 -8.55
CA ALA A 171 -3.45 -14.75 -7.42
C ALA A 171 -3.76 -15.53 -6.12
N ALA A 172 -4.54 -16.60 -6.19
CA ALA A 172 -4.84 -17.42 -5.04
C ALA A 172 -3.61 -18.21 -4.53
N ILE A 173 -2.66 -18.57 -5.40
CA ILE A 173 -1.35 -19.07 -4.98
C ILE A 173 -0.58 -17.97 -4.24
N LEU A 174 -0.56 -16.73 -4.74
CA LEU A 174 0.12 -15.62 -4.06
C LEU A 174 -0.48 -15.33 -2.67
N MET A 175 -1.79 -15.51 -2.50
CA MET A 175 -2.45 -15.35 -1.20
C MET A 175 -1.94 -16.29 -0.11
N THR A 176 -1.40 -17.46 -0.47
CA THR A 176 -0.81 -18.38 0.52
C THR A 176 0.52 -17.86 1.08
N PHE A 177 1.21 -17.00 0.33
CA PHE A 177 2.46 -16.35 0.76
C PHE A 177 2.22 -14.99 1.41
N ASP A 178 1.22 -14.25 0.95
CA ASP A 178 0.85 -12.94 1.49
C ASP A 178 -0.67 -12.77 1.51
N ALA A 179 -1.24 -12.78 2.71
CA ALA A 179 -2.69 -12.65 2.92
C ALA A 179 -3.25 -11.34 2.34
N GLN A 180 -2.44 -10.31 2.12
CA GLN A 180 -2.90 -9.04 1.52
C GLN A 180 -3.47 -9.24 0.11
N VAL A 181 -3.04 -10.28 -0.62
CA VAL A 181 -3.58 -10.62 -1.94
C VAL A 181 -5.06 -11.00 -1.88
N GLY A 182 -5.56 -11.46 -0.72
CA GLY A 182 -6.99 -11.71 -0.53
C GLY A 182 -7.86 -10.46 -0.74
N PHE A 183 -7.38 -9.27 -0.35
CA PHE A 183 -8.08 -8.01 -0.62
C PHE A 183 -8.18 -7.72 -2.13
N VAL A 184 -7.13 -8.07 -2.88
CA VAL A 184 -7.08 -7.89 -4.34
C VAL A 184 -8.01 -8.88 -5.05
N ILE A 185 -8.01 -10.14 -4.61
CA ILE A 185 -8.94 -11.17 -5.10
C ILE A 185 -10.39 -10.76 -4.86
N HIS A 186 -10.69 -10.20 -3.69
CA HIS A 186 -12.02 -9.69 -3.37
C HIS A 186 -12.44 -8.57 -4.33
N GLN A 187 -11.57 -7.60 -4.62
CA GLN A 187 -11.89 -6.53 -5.59
C GLN A 187 -12.12 -7.07 -7.01
N ALA A 188 -11.26 -7.98 -7.46
CA ALA A 188 -11.42 -8.62 -8.76
C ALA A 188 -12.76 -9.38 -8.87
N PHE A 189 -13.20 -10.01 -7.78
CA PHE A 189 -14.51 -10.66 -7.73
C PHE A 189 -15.68 -9.67 -7.83
N LEU A 190 -15.62 -8.54 -7.12
CA LEU A 190 -16.66 -7.51 -7.22
C LEU A 190 -16.76 -6.96 -8.64
N ARG A 191 -15.62 -6.63 -9.27
CA ARG A 191 -15.58 -6.20 -10.66
C ARG A 191 -16.19 -7.24 -11.60
N HIS A 192 -15.79 -8.50 -11.45
CA HIS A 192 -16.30 -9.60 -12.27
C HIS A 192 -17.82 -9.82 -12.11
N ALA A 193 -18.35 -9.69 -10.89
CA ALA A 193 -19.78 -9.81 -10.62
C ALA A 193 -20.59 -8.66 -11.27
N ASN A 194 -20.03 -7.44 -11.27
CA ASN A 194 -20.64 -6.29 -11.94
C ASN A 194 -20.66 -6.47 -13.46
N GLU A 195 -19.54 -6.89 -14.06
CA GLU A 195 -19.45 -7.19 -15.51
C GLU A 195 -20.48 -8.24 -15.96
N GLN A 196 -20.69 -9.30 -15.17
CA GLN A 196 -21.72 -10.31 -15.46
C GLN A 196 -23.13 -9.75 -15.37
N THR A 197 -23.41 -8.88 -14.39
CA THR A 197 -24.72 -8.27 -14.19
C THR A 197 -25.07 -7.34 -15.36
N GLU A 198 -24.12 -6.54 -15.84
CA GLU A 198 -24.31 -5.64 -16.98
C GLU A 198 -24.56 -6.41 -18.28
N GLN A 199 -23.88 -7.53 -18.50
CA GLN A 199 -24.09 -8.39 -19.66
C GLN A 199 -25.51 -9.00 -19.68
N ILE A 200 -26.01 -9.42 -18.52
CA ILE A 200 -27.36 -9.98 -18.40
C ILE A 200 -28.43 -8.88 -18.58
N GLY A 201 -28.21 -7.69 -18.05
CA GLY A 201 -29.12 -6.54 -18.18
C GLY A 201 -29.20 -5.96 -19.59
N GLY A 202 -28.08 -5.87 -20.31
CA GLY A 202 -28.03 -5.37 -21.69
C GLY A 202 -28.67 -6.31 -22.73
N LEU A 203 -28.82 -7.59 -22.41
CA LEU A 203 -29.55 -8.57 -23.23
C LEU A 203 -31.08 -8.40 -23.18
N GLN A 204 -31.62 -7.67 -22.19
CA GLN A 204 -33.06 -7.43 -22.05
C GLN A 204 -33.56 -6.14 -22.73
N SER A 205 -32.67 -5.25 -23.18
CA SER A 205 -33.04 -3.97 -23.83
C SER A 205 -33.10 -4.02 -25.36
N HIS A 206 -32.98 -5.20 -25.96
CA HIS A 206 -33.01 -5.42 -27.42
C HIS A 206 -34.07 -6.42 -27.88
N VAL A 207 -35.12 -6.64 -27.07
CA VAL A 207 -36.30 -7.43 -27.46
C VAL A 207 -37.53 -6.53 -27.51
#